data_AF-A0A2V8HED2-F1
#
_entry.id   AF-A0A2V8HED2-F1
#
_cell.length_a   1.000
_cell.length_b   1.000
_cell.length_c   1.000
_cell.angle_alpha   90.00
_cell.angle_beta   90.00
_cell.angle_gamma   90.00
#
_symmetry.space_group_name_H-M   'P 1'
#
loop_
_entity.id
_entity.type
_entity.pdbx_description
1 polymer ?
#
loop_
_entity_poly.entity_id
_entity_poly.type
_entity_poly.pdbx_seq_one_letter_code
_entity_poly.pdbx_strand_id
1 'polypeptide(L)'
;MAKTAAKKPSKSTKREFARKTAVPAGRDRAGGGPVAAPRGKLERVKVPAPAAAPRPDSEGKYVYCIVRSEEPLSFGPLGLGQEPADVHTVHYRDIAAVVSNTPMVVQDPTRENVLAHQRVNETVMQKHTVIPMSFGTVFKTHDDIIELLRSAYDAFSDVLSKMKDKFEFGLKVLWDRDQIVREIEDEDEDIRRLKSEISSQKGSTYFARMQYGRLIDAALQSRSERYVAGIFNALRDVSVASRSNKPIGDRMIMNAAFLVARDKEQAFDSRVKEIGQQYEKLTFKYTGPWPPYNFVNIRLKLERAH
;
A
#
# COMPACT_ATOMS: atom_id res chain seq x y z
N MET A 1 62.23 -55.06 38.97
CA MET A 1 62.58 -56.10 37.98
C MET A 1 61.31 -56.74 37.43
N ALA A 2 61.33 -57.13 36.15
CA ALA A 2 60.31 -57.85 35.36
C ALA A 2 59.01 -57.07 35.03
N LYS A 3 58.90 -56.46 33.83
CA LYS A 3 58.66 -57.00 32.48
C LYS A 3 57.22 -57.53 32.28
N THR A 4 56.38 -56.79 31.55
CA THR A 4 56.14 -56.87 30.08
C THR A 4 55.20 -58.02 29.71
N ALA A 5 54.02 -57.71 29.15
CA ALA A 5 53.65 -58.08 27.78
C ALA A 5 52.19 -57.75 27.46
N ALA A 6 52.03 -57.05 26.34
CA ALA A 6 50.77 -56.67 25.72
C ALA A 6 50.19 -57.80 24.86
N LYS A 7 48.86 -57.81 24.68
CA LYS A 7 48.22 -58.12 23.38
C LYS A 7 46.77 -57.60 23.32
N LYS A 8 46.57 -56.62 22.44
CA LYS A 8 45.30 -56.16 21.81
C LYS A 8 44.90 -57.11 20.65
N PRO A 9 43.80 -56.90 19.91
CA PRO A 9 42.45 -56.39 20.25
C PRO A 9 41.31 -57.25 19.64
N SER A 10 40.04 -57.03 20.01
CA SER A 10 38.89 -57.37 19.15
C SER A 10 37.59 -56.65 19.54
N LYS A 11 37.20 -55.71 18.66
CA LYS A 11 35.86 -55.27 18.22
C LYS A 11 34.68 -55.18 19.22
N SER A 12 34.34 -53.91 19.50
CA SER A 12 33.02 -53.27 19.37
C SER A 12 31.75 -54.04 19.77
N THR A 13 31.17 -53.67 20.90
CA THR A 13 29.73 -53.33 20.97
C THR A 13 29.53 -52.37 22.15
N LYS A 14 29.39 -51.06 21.87
CA LYS A 14 29.08 -50.05 22.89
C LYS A 14 27.60 -50.13 23.23
N ARG A 15 27.34 -50.39 24.51
CA ARG A 15 26.04 -50.27 25.16
C ARG A 15 25.56 -48.82 25.12
N GLU A 16 24.28 -48.72 24.81
CA GLU A 16 23.44 -47.54 24.73
C GLU A 16 23.22 -46.95 26.13
N PHE A 17 23.64 -45.69 26.32
CA PHE A 17 23.32 -44.90 27.50
C PHE A 17 22.28 -43.86 27.10
N ALA A 18 21.12 -43.95 27.72
CA ALA A 18 20.01 -43.02 27.60
C ALA A 18 20.48 -41.59 27.96
N ARG A 19 20.46 -40.70 26.96
CA ARG A 19 20.45 -39.25 27.15
C ARG A 19 19.11 -38.73 26.66
N LYS A 20 18.39 -38.08 27.58
CA LYS A 20 17.20 -37.27 27.29
C LYS A 20 17.54 -36.23 26.22
N THR A 21 16.96 -36.37 25.04
CA THR A 21 16.98 -35.37 23.97
C THR A 21 15.61 -34.75 23.79
N ALA A 22 15.62 -33.42 23.81
CA ALA A 22 14.88 -32.50 22.96
C ALA A 22 13.38 -32.78 22.74
N VAL A 23 12.58 -31.92 23.38
CA VAL A 23 11.20 -31.62 22.99
C VAL A 23 11.19 -31.12 21.53
N PRO A 24 10.31 -31.61 20.66
CA PRO A 24 10.30 -31.24 19.26
C PRO A 24 9.77 -29.83 19.06
N ALA A 25 10.43 -29.09 18.16
CA ALA A 25 9.99 -27.80 17.69
C ALA A 25 8.60 -27.91 17.03
N GLY A 26 7.58 -27.44 17.74
CA GLY A 26 6.27 -27.15 17.20
C GLY A 26 6.39 -26.03 16.17
N ARG A 27 6.32 -26.39 14.89
CA ARG A 27 6.02 -25.45 13.81
C ARG A 27 4.54 -25.09 13.91
N ASP A 28 4.21 -24.12 14.75
CA ASP A 28 2.92 -23.46 14.67
C ASP A 28 2.94 -22.45 13.54
N ARG A 29 2.19 -22.80 12.50
CA ARG A 29 1.95 -22.02 11.30
C ARG A 29 1.23 -20.73 11.69
N ALA A 30 1.97 -19.62 11.78
CA ALA A 30 1.41 -18.28 11.66
C ALA A 30 1.00 -18.04 10.19
N GLY A 31 -0.10 -18.67 9.78
CA GLY A 31 -0.70 -18.54 8.45
C GLY A 31 -1.86 -17.55 8.48
N GLY A 32 -1.57 -16.27 8.71
CA GLY A 32 -2.52 -15.17 8.56
C GLY A 32 -2.09 -14.24 7.44
N GLY A 33 -1.94 -14.78 6.22
CA GLY A 33 -1.59 -13.99 5.04
C GLY A 33 -2.64 -12.91 4.74
N PRO A 34 -2.28 -11.86 3.98
CA PRO A 34 -3.21 -10.80 3.63
C PRO A 34 -4.41 -11.40 2.91
N VAL A 35 -5.61 -11.07 3.38
CA VAL A 35 -6.86 -11.45 2.71
C VAL A 35 -6.79 -10.88 1.29
N ALA A 36 -6.66 -11.78 0.32
CA ALA A 36 -6.53 -11.44 -1.08
C ALA A 36 -7.79 -10.68 -1.52
N ALA A 37 -7.59 -9.57 -2.23
CA ALA A 37 -8.67 -8.92 -2.95
C ALA A 37 -9.36 -9.95 -3.87
N PRO A 38 -10.69 -9.88 -4.03
CA PRO A 38 -11.40 -10.79 -4.91
C PRO A 38 -10.84 -10.62 -6.33
N ARG A 39 -10.18 -11.68 -6.83
CA ARG A 39 -9.69 -11.77 -8.20
C ARG A 39 -10.80 -12.35 -9.05
N GLY A 40 -11.56 -11.50 -9.74
CA GLY A 40 -12.35 -11.95 -10.88
C GLY A 40 -11.41 -12.48 -11.96
N LYS A 41 -11.57 -13.74 -12.37
CA LYS A 41 -10.98 -14.24 -13.61
C LYS A 41 -11.93 -13.82 -14.74
N LEU A 42 -11.46 -12.99 -15.66
CA LEU A 42 -12.20 -12.67 -16.88
C LEU A 42 -11.46 -13.26 -18.08
N GLU A 43 -12.27 -13.84 -18.97
CA GLU A 43 -11.89 -14.52 -20.20
C GLU A 43 -11.57 -13.52 -21.32
N ARG A 44 -10.83 -13.97 -22.34
CA ARG A 44 -10.26 -13.13 -23.40
C ARG A 44 -11.33 -12.39 -24.22
N VAL A 45 -11.22 -11.07 -24.33
CA VAL A 45 -12.03 -10.23 -25.24
C VAL A 45 -11.14 -9.64 -26.33
N LYS A 46 -11.60 -9.72 -27.59
CA LYS A 46 -10.90 -9.26 -28.79
C LYS A 46 -11.52 -7.94 -29.26
N VAL A 47 -10.73 -6.88 -29.32
CA VAL A 47 -11.15 -5.54 -29.78
C VAL A 47 -10.76 -5.37 -31.27
N PRO A 48 -11.52 -4.63 -32.10
CA PRO A 48 -11.15 -4.34 -33.49
C PRO A 48 -9.90 -3.43 -33.59
N ALA A 49 -9.19 -3.50 -34.72
CA ALA A 49 -7.98 -2.71 -34.97
C ALA A 49 -8.27 -1.19 -35.09
N PRO A 50 -7.29 -0.30 -34.79
CA PRO A 50 -7.49 1.13 -34.76
C PRO A 50 -7.50 1.71 -36.17
N ALA A 51 -8.46 2.57 -36.47
CA ALA A 51 -8.34 3.50 -37.59
C ALA A 51 -7.37 4.62 -37.22
N ALA A 52 -6.25 4.72 -37.94
CA ALA A 52 -5.26 5.80 -38.06
C ALA A 52 -4.71 6.49 -36.78
N ALA A 53 -3.50 7.06 -36.91
CA ALA A 53 -2.87 7.84 -35.85
C ALA A 53 -3.69 9.12 -35.53
N PRO A 54 -3.78 9.54 -34.25
CA PRO A 54 -4.42 10.79 -33.83
C PRO A 54 -3.92 12.01 -34.61
N ARG A 55 -4.83 12.89 -35.06
CA ARG A 55 -4.46 14.24 -35.49
C ARG A 55 -4.19 15.09 -34.24
N PRO A 56 -3.21 16.02 -34.25
CA PRO A 56 -2.87 16.86 -33.09
C PRO A 56 -4.03 17.71 -32.55
N ASP A 57 -5.11 17.90 -33.33
CA ASP A 57 -6.33 18.63 -32.94
C ASP A 57 -7.53 17.72 -32.61
N SER A 58 -7.33 16.41 -32.45
CA SER A 58 -8.44 15.53 -32.10
C SER A 58 -8.77 15.61 -30.61
N GLU A 59 -10.03 15.90 -30.31
CA GLU A 59 -10.57 15.93 -28.94
C GLU A 59 -10.73 14.49 -28.43
N GLY A 60 -10.12 14.21 -27.29
CA GLY A 60 -10.29 12.96 -26.53
C GLY A 60 -11.20 13.15 -25.32
N LYS A 61 -11.41 12.04 -24.60
CA LYS A 61 -12.20 11.99 -23.37
C LYS A 61 -11.30 11.60 -22.21
N TYR A 62 -11.11 12.51 -21.26
CA TYR A 62 -10.39 12.23 -20.03
C TYR A 62 -11.34 11.53 -19.05
N VAL A 63 -10.94 10.39 -18.50
CA VAL A 63 -11.77 9.60 -17.56
C VAL A 63 -11.23 9.74 -16.14
N TYR A 64 -12.08 10.21 -15.22
CA TYR A 64 -11.73 10.46 -13.82
C TYR A 64 -12.01 9.25 -12.93
N CYS A 65 -13.24 8.74 -12.99
CA CYS A 65 -13.69 7.60 -12.19
C CYS A 65 -14.88 6.89 -12.84
N ILE A 66 -15.19 5.69 -12.35
CA ILE A 66 -16.39 4.94 -12.69
C ILE A 66 -17.34 4.93 -11.50
N VAL A 67 -18.64 5.10 -11.74
CA VAL A 67 -19.71 5.13 -10.74
C VAL A 67 -20.90 4.29 -11.16
N ARG A 68 -21.81 4.01 -10.22
CA ARG A 68 -23.18 3.57 -10.57
C ARG A 68 -24.05 4.79 -10.83
N SER A 69 -24.75 4.80 -11.96
CA SER A 69 -25.79 5.76 -12.29
C SER A 69 -26.63 5.26 -13.46
N GLU A 70 -27.95 5.33 -13.33
CA GLU A 70 -28.90 5.05 -14.41
C GLU A 70 -29.22 6.30 -15.24
N GLU A 71 -29.09 7.48 -14.63
CA GLU A 71 -29.40 8.77 -15.26
C GLU A 71 -28.13 9.56 -15.58
N PRO A 72 -28.11 10.34 -16.69
CA PRO A 72 -27.03 11.26 -16.99
C PRO A 72 -26.76 12.25 -15.86
N LEU A 73 -25.49 12.43 -15.50
CA LEU A 73 -25.04 13.37 -14.48
C LEU A 73 -24.11 14.42 -15.08
N SER A 74 -24.19 15.64 -14.52
CA SER A 74 -23.25 16.72 -14.78
C SER A 74 -22.72 17.26 -13.46
N PHE A 75 -21.42 17.55 -13.43
CA PHE A 75 -20.70 18.09 -12.29
C PHE A 75 -20.17 19.51 -12.56
N GLY A 76 -20.49 20.07 -13.72
CA GLY A 76 -20.07 21.41 -14.14
C GLY A 76 -18.58 21.50 -14.54
N PRO A 77 -18.04 22.73 -14.64
CA PRO A 77 -16.69 22.97 -15.13
C PRO A 77 -15.65 22.70 -14.03
N LEU A 78 -15.38 21.41 -13.81
CA LEU A 78 -14.39 20.92 -12.85
C LEU A 78 -13.20 20.22 -13.53
N GLY A 79 -13.20 20.17 -14.87
CA GLY A 79 -12.23 19.43 -15.66
C GLY A 79 -10.79 19.95 -15.55
N LEU A 80 -9.88 19.31 -16.28
CA LEU A 80 -8.48 19.75 -16.34
C LEU A 80 -8.32 21.03 -17.16
N GLY A 81 -7.30 21.82 -16.85
CA GLY A 81 -6.92 23.03 -17.59
C GLY A 81 -7.32 24.34 -16.90
N GLN A 82 -6.79 25.46 -17.42
CA GLN A 82 -7.08 26.81 -16.91
C GLN A 82 -8.53 27.22 -17.13
N GLU A 83 -9.12 26.75 -18.23
CA GLU A 83 -10.56 26.80 -18.51
C GLU A 83 -11.12 25.38 -18.27
N PRO A 84 -11.68 25.09 -17.09
CA PRO A 84 -12.07 23.74 -16.74
C PRO A 84 -13.20 23.24 -17.65
N ALA A 85 -12.96 22.14 -18.34
CA ALA A 85 -14.00 21.51 -19.16
C ALA A 85 -15.16 20.98 -18.31
N ASP A 86 -16.36 20.94 -18.91
CA ASP A 86 -17.53 20.36 -18.26
C ASP A 86 -17.38 18.86 -18.03
N VAL A 87 -17.58 18.46 -16.78
CA VAL A 87 -17.51 17.07 -16.33
C VAL A 87 -18.90 16.46 -16.37
N HIS A 88 -19.06 15.38 -17.13
CA HIS A 88 -20.33 14.69 -17.38
C HIS A 88 -20.12 13.17 -17.41
N THR A 89 -21.19 12.41 -17.61
CA THR A 89 -21.12 10.95 -17.64
C THR A 89 -21.31 10.33 -19.03
N VAL A 90 -20.61 9.23 -19.27
CA VAL A 90 -20.83 8.29 -20.37
C VAL A 90 -21.32 6.98 -19.80
N HIS A 91 -22.49 6.53 -20.22
CA HIS A 91 -23.20 5.41 -19.60
C HIS A 91 -23.09 4.11 -20.37
N TYR A 92 -23.07 3.01 -19.62
CA TYR A 92 -23.37 1.67 -20.11
C TYR A 92 -24.17 0.93 -19.04
N ARG A 93 -25.46 0.69 -19.32
CA ARG A 93 -26.42 0.16 -18.32
C ARG A 93 -26.46 1.05 -17.08
N ASP A 94 -26.31 0.48 -15.89
CA ASP A 94 -26.34 1.14 -14.58
C ASP A 94 -24.96 1.61 -14.10
N ILE A 95 -23.92 1.56 -14.93
CA ILE A 95 -22.60 2.13 -14.64
C ILE A 95 -22.25 3.25 -15.61
N ALA A 96 -21.47 4.20 -15.14
CA ALA A 96 -21.05 5.35 -15.92
C ALA A 96 -19.59 5.73 -15.65
N ALA A 97 -18.90 6.14 -16.71
CA ALA A 97 -17.61 6.82 -16.62
C ALA A 97 -17.85 8.32 -16.45
N VAL A 98 -17.22 8.93 -15.45
CA VAL A 98 -17.18 10.39 -15.28
C VAL A 98 -16.02 10.92 -16.12
N VAL A 99 -16.34 11.82 -17.06
CA VAL A 99 -15.42 12.27 -18.09
C VAL A 99 -15.49 13.77 -18.33
N SER A 100 -14.45 14.32 -18.93
CA SER A 100 -14.49 15.64 -19.58
C SER A 100 -13.83 15.55 -20.94
N ASN A 101 -14.10 16.54 -21.78
CA ASN A 101 -13.34 16.70 -23.02
C ASN A 101 -11.92 17.16 -22.70
N THR A 102 -10.96 16.71 -23.50
CA THR A 102 -9.57 17.13 -23.38
C THR A 102 -8.88 17.00 -24.74
N PRO A 103 -7.90 17.85 -25.09
CA PRO A 103 -7.07 17.61 -26.27
C PRO A 103 -6.38 16.24 -26.18
N MET A 104 -6.25 15.52 -27.30
CA MET A 104 -5.56 14.22 -27.34
C MET A 104 -4.03 14.40 -27.31
N VAL A 105 -3.55 14.94 -26.20
CA VAL A 105 -2.14 15.12 -25.85
C VAL A 105 -1.84 14.37 -24.56
N VAL A 106 -0.56 14.05 -24.34
CA VAL A 106 -0.12 13.52 -23.04
C VAL A 106 -0.34 14.61 -22.01
N GLN A 107 -1.18 14.34 -21.02
CA GLN A 107 -1.43 15.25 -19.92
C GLN A 107 -0.24 15.23 -18.97
N ASP A 108 0.50 16.34 -18.91
CA ASP A 108 1.59 16.47 -17.96
C ASP A 108 1.05 16.38 -16.54
N PRO A 109 1.66 15.56 -15.66
CA PRO A 109 1.27 15.42 -14.26
C PRO A 109 1.75 16.62 -13.43
N THR A 110 1.37 17.82 -13.87
CA THR A 110 1.59 19.05 -13.10
C THR A 110 0.78 18.96 -11.80
N ARG A 111 1.26 19.66 -10.76
CA ARG A 111 0.55 19.70 -9.47
C ARG A 111 -0.89 20.18 -9.64
N GLU A 112 -1.12 21.16 -10.51
CA GLU A 112 -2.44 21.70 -10.83
C GLU A 112 -3.36 20.63 -11.43
N ASN A 113 -2.91 19.92 -12.47
CA ASN A 113 -3.72 18.89 -13.11
C ASN A 113 -4.05 17.73 -12.17
N VAL A 114 -3.09 17.28 -11.36
CA VAL A 114 -3.31 16.21 -10.38
C VAL A 114 -4.34 16.62 -9.33
N LEU A 115 -4.27 17.87 -8.85
CA LEU A 115 -5.25 18.40 -7.90
C LEU A 115 -6.64 18.58 -8.52
N ALA A 116 -6.73 19.00 -9.79
CA ALA A 116 -8.00 19.08 -10.51
C ALA A 116 -8.64 17.69 -10.69
N HIS A 117 -7.87 16.69 -11.10
CA HIS A 117 -8.32 15.29 -11.15
C HIS A 117 -8.86 14.82 -9.81
N GLN A 118 -8.10 15.08 -8.73
CA GLN A 118 -8.50 14.70 -7.39
C GLN A 118 -9.81 15.39 -6.96
N ARG A 119 -9.95 16.70 -7.24
CA ARG A 119 -11.16 17.48 -6.93
C ARG A 119 -12.41 16.93 -7.60
N VAL A 120 -12.32 16.49 -8.86
CA VAL A 120 -13.44 15.82 -9.55
C VAL A 120 -13.85 14.56 -8.79
N ASN A 121 -12.89 13.67 -8.51
CA ASN A 121 -13.18 12.41 -7.81
C ASN A 121 -13.77 12.63 -6.41
N GLU A 122 -13.28 13.61 -5.66
CA GLU A 122 -13.84 13.98 -4.36
C GLU A 122 -15.28 14.50 -4.48
N THR A 123 -15.54 15.36 -5.46
CA THR A 123 -16.89 15.92 -5.70
C THR A 123 -17.89 14.82 -6.03
N VAL A 124 -17.51 13.89 -6.92
CA VAL A 124 -18.36 12.74 -7.27
C VAL A 124 -18.58 11.83 -6.05
N MET A 125 -17.53 11.58 -5.26
CA MET A 125 -17.58 10.71 -4.08
C MET A 125 -18.54 11.20 -2.98
N GLN A 126 -18.87 12.49 -2.96
CA GLN A 126 -19.84 13.03 -1.99
C GLN A 126 -21.22 12.36 -2.12
N LYS A 127 -21.62 11.97 -3.35
CA LYS A 127 -22.94 11.39 -3.64
C LYS A 127 -22.88 9.97 -4.19
N HIS A 128 -21.73 9.54 -4.73
CA HIS A 128 -21.59 8.25 -5.40
C HIS A 128 -20.44 7.42 -4.83
N THR A 129 -20.55 6.10 -4.97
CA THR A 129 -19.38 5.22 -4.79
C THR A 129 -18.51 5.31 -6.04
N VAL A 130 -17.23 5.59 -5.85
CA VAL A 130 -16.28 5.84 -6.95
C VAL A 130 -15.24 4.72 -7.07
N ILE A 131 -14.97 4.32 -8.30
CA ILE A 131 -13.76 3.60 -8.70
C ILE A 131 -12.84 4.63 -9.34
N PRO A 132 -11.82 5.13 -8.63
CA PRO A 132 -10.93 6.12 -9.20
C PRO A 132 -10.07 5.52 -10.31
N MET A 133 -9.98 6.21 -11.45
CA MET A 133 -9.05 5.87 -12.53
C MET A 133 -7.68 6.49 -12.26
N SER A 134 -6.64 5.95 -12.88
CA SER A 134 -5.31 6.56 -12.79
C SER A 134 -5.29 7.92 -13.48
N PHE A 135 -4.53 8.86 -12.94
CA PHE A 135 -4.30 10.15 -13.60
C PHE A 135 -3.78 9.94 -15.03
N GLY A 136 -4.31 10.69 -15.99
CA GLY A 136 -3.90 10.64 -17.39
C GLY A 136 -4.62 9.56 -18.21
N THR A 137 -5.71 8.98 -17.68
CA THR A 137 -6.52 8.02 -18.45
C THR A 137 -7.36 8.77 -19.50
N VAL A 138 -6.95 8.67 -20.77
CA VAL A 138 -7.62 9.33 -21.91
C VAL A 138 -8.02 8.31 -22.97
N PHE A 139 -9.24 8.44 -23.47
CA PHE A 139 -9.78 7.65 -24.58
C PHE A 139 -9.97 8.53 -25.81
N LYS A 140 -9.88 7.94 -27.01
CA LYS A 140 -10.03 8.69 -28.25
C LYS A 140 -11.49 9.10 -28.47
N THR A 141 -12.42 8.20 -28.20
CA THR A 141 -13.83 8.38 -28.53
C THR A 141 -14.76 7.97 -27.40
N HIS A 142 -16.02 8.40 -27.52
CA HIS A 142 -17.11 7.97 -26.67
C HIS A 142 -17.35 6.44 -26.76
N ASP A 143 -17.25 5.86 -27.95
CA ASP A 143 -17.46 4.43 -28.17
C ASP A 143 -16.39 3.57 -27.49
N ASP A 144 -15.14 4.03 -27.44
CA ASP A 144 -14.07 3.32 -26.72
C ASP A 144 -14.38 3.22 -25.21
N ILE A 145 -15.00 4.25 -24.63
CA ILE A 145 -15.43 4.24 -23.23
C ILE A 145 -16.57 3.25 -23.03
N ILE A 146 -17.56 3.22 -23.93
CA ILE A 146 -18.65 2.24 -23.87
C ILE A 146 -18.09 0.82 -23.97
N GLU A 147 -17.11 0.57 -24.85
CA GLU A 147 -16.46 -0.74 -24.96
C GLU A 147 -15.71 -1.14 -23.69
N LEU A 148 -15.00 -0.21 -23.05
CA LEU A 148 -14.40 -0.42 -21.74
C LEU A 148 -15.47 -0.82 -20.70
N LEU A 149 -16.52 -0.01 -20.56
CA LEU A 149 -17.56 -0.23 -19.56
C LEU A 149 -18.28 -1.56 -19.78
N ARG A 150 -18.53 -1.91 -21.05
CA ARG A 150 -19.15 -3.18 -21.45
C ARG A 150 -18.27 -4.39 -21.16
N SER A 151 -17.00 -4.35 -21.56
CA SER A 151 -16.08 -5.49 -21.40
C SER A 151 -15.71 -5.76 -19.94
N ALA A 152 -15.67 -4.73 -19.11
CA ALA A 152 -15.34 -4.82 -17.69
C ALA A 152 -16.56 -4.63 -16.77
N TYR A 153 -17.79 -4.72 -17.30
CA TYR A 153 -19.03 -4.44 -16.58
C TYR A 153 -19.11 -5.21 -15.25
N ASP A 154 -18.96 -6.53 -15.30
CA ASP A 154 -19.06 -7.38 -14.11
C ASP A 154 -17.98 -7.02 -13.08
N ALA A 155 -16.76 -6.72 -13.52
CA ALA A 155 -15.67 -6.31 -12.64
C ALA A 155 -15.93 -4.96 -11.96
N PHE A 156 -16.37 -3.94 -12.72
CA PHE A 156 -16.73 -2.64 -12.16
C PHE A 156 -17.90 -2.76 -11.19
N SER A 157 -18.95 -3.50 -11.57
CA SER A 157 -20.12 -3.75 -10.74
C SER A 157 -19.72 -4.39 -9.40
N ASP A 158 -18.88 -5.43 -9.43
CA ASP A 158 -18.38 -6.11 -8.24
C ASP A 158 -17.59 -5.19 -7.32
N VAL A 159 -16.71 -4.35 -7.89
CA VAL A 159 -15.88 -3.42 -7.12
C VAL A 159 -16.74 -2.31 -6.53
N LEU A 160 -17.66 -1.72 -7.29
CA LEU A 160 -18.60 -0.70 -6.80
C LEU A 160 -19.42 -1.24 -5.62
N SER A 161 -19.92 -2.48 -5.70
CA SER A 161 -20.64 -3.12 -4.60
C SER A 161 -19.76 -3.30 -3.35
N LYS A 162 -18.50 -3.69 -3.53
CA LYS A 162 -17.54 -3.86 -2.41
C LYS A 162 -17.11 -2.54 -1.80
N MET A 163 -16.99 -1.47 -2.59
CA MET A 163 -16.59 -0.14 -2.13
C MET A 163 -17.75 0.71 -1.60
N LYS A 164 -18.99 0.26 -1.79
CA LYS A 164 -20.18 0.98 -1.32
C LYS A 164 -20.07 1.35 0.16
N ASP A 165 -20.37 2.61 0.46
CA ASP A 165 -20.36 3.20 1.80
C ASP A 165 -19.05 3.01 2.56
N LYS A 166 -17.92 3.06 1.84
CA LYS A 166 -16.57 2.99 2.41
C LYS A 166 -15.70 4.10 1.88
N PHE A 167 -14.78 4.54 2.73
CA PHE A 167 -13.79 5.56 2.44
C PHE A 167 -12.39 5.05 2.69
N GLU A 168 -11.43 5.63 1.98
CA GLU A 168 -10.02 5.40 2.27
C GLU A 168 -9.46 6.52 3.15
N PHE A 169 -8.70 6.12 4.15
CA PHE A 169 -7.88 7.02 4.95
C PHE A 169 -6.41 6.64 4.87
N GLY A 170 -5.56 7.65 4.71
CA GLY A 170 -4.11 7.50 4.75
C GLY A 170 -3.58 7.75 6.16
N LEU A 171 -2.69 6.87 6.62
CA LEU A 171 -1.96 7.07 7.88
C LEU A 171 -0.45 6.90 7.63
N LYS A 172 0.30 7.95 7.89
CA LYS A 172 1.77 7.92 7.91
C LYS A 172 2.25 8.17 9.32
N VAL A 173 3.21 7.38 9.78
CA VAL A 173 3.78 7.51 11.12
C VAL A 173 5.27 7.71 10.97
N LEU A 174 5.77 8.76 11.61
CA LEU A 174 7.15 9.16 11.59
C LEU A 174 7.71 9.19 13.01
N TRP A 175 9.01 8.97 13.14
CA TRP A 175 9.75 9.14 14.38
C TRP A 175 10.92 10.11 14.19
N ASP A 176 11.48 10.58 15.31
CA ASP A 176 12.83 11.14 15.31
C ASP A 176 13.83 9.98 15.43
N ARG A 177 14.52 9.67 14.33
CA ARG A 177 15.47 8.56 14.29
C ARG A 177 16.59 8.72 15.31
N ASP A 178 17.12 9.94 15.49
CA ASP A 178 18.27 10.18 16.36
C ASP A 178 17.86 10.10 17.84
N GLN A 179 16.63 10.51 18.16
CA GLN A 179 16.04 10.23 19.47
C GLN A 179 15.93 8.73 19.73
N ILE A 180 15.37 7.95 18.78
CA ILE A 180 15.18 6.51 18.97
C ILE A 180 16.53 5.77 19.05
N VAL A 181 17.54 6.19 18.28
CA VAL A 181 18.90 5.64 18.37
C VAL A 181 19.49 5.85 19.77
N ARG A 182 19.36 7.05 20.35
CA ARG A 182 19.80 7.31 21.73
C ARG A 182 19.10 6.41 22.74
N GLU A 183 17.79 6.22 22.61
CA GLU A 183 17.03 5.31 23.47
C GLU A 183 17.52 3.85 23.33
N ILE A 184 17.86 3.40 22.12
CA ILE A 184 18.42 2.07 21.89
C ILE A 184 19.82 1.93 22.53
N GLU A 185 20.69 2.93 22.39
CA GLU A 185 22.01 2.95 23.04
C GLU A 185 21.92 2.95 24.58
N ASP A 186 20.86 3.54 25.13
CA ASP A 186 20.59 3.56 26.56
C ASP A 186 19.94 2.26 27.06
N GLU A 187 19.29 1.48 26.19
CA GLU A 187 18.65 0.21 26.55
C GLU A 187 19.56 -1.01 26.33
N ASP A 188 20.49 -0.95 25.36
CA ASP A 188 21.31 -2.09 24.92
C ASP A 188 22.79 -1.89 25.28
N GLU A 189 23.29 -2.72 26.20
CA GLU A 189 24.67 -2.66 26.70
C GLU A 189 25.73 -2.97 25.63
N ASP A 190 25.44 -3.88 24.70
CA ASP A 190 26.40 -4.26 23.64
C ASP A 190 26.56 -3.10 22.65
N ILE A 191 25.46 -2.46 22.27
CA ILE A 191 25.45 -1.25 21.43
C ILE A 191 26.21 -0.12 22.12
N ARG A 192 25.98 0.09 23.42
CA ARG A 192 26.68 1.12 24.21
C ARG A 192 28.19 0.86 24.32
N ARG A 193 28.58 -0.41 24.52
CA ARG A 193 29.99 -0.82 24.57
C ARG A 193 30.69 -0.54 23.24
N LEU A 194 30.07 -0.93 22.13
CA LEU A 194 30.61 -0.66 20.78
C LEU A 194 30.74 0.84 20.51
N LYS A 195 29.73 1.64 20.87
CA LYS A 195 29.81 3.10 20.77
C LYS A 195 31.00 3.68 21.54
N SER A 196 31.19 3.21 22.77
CA SER A 196 32.29 3.67 23.64
C SER A 196 33.67 3.27 23.10
N GLU A 197 33.80 2.06 22.56
CA GLU A 197 35.02 1.58 21.89
C GLU A 197 35.36 2.45 20.66
N ILE A 198 34.35 2.76 19.84
CA ILE A 198 34.50 3.63 18.67
C ILE A 198 34.97 5.04 19.06
N SER A 199 34.46 5.58 20.18
CA SER A 199 34.83 6.92 20.67
C SER A 199 36.20 6.97 21.35
N SER A 200 36.68 5.85 21.91
CA SER A 200 37.88 5.80 22.75
C SER A 200 39.15 5.36 22.01
N GLN A 201 39.03 4.62 20.90
CA GLN A 201 40.18 4.11 20.16
C GLN A 201 40.74 5.12 19.15
N LYS A 202 42.07 5.31 19.18
CA LYS A 202 42.85 6.07 18.18
C LYS A 202 43.23 5.27 16.92
N GLY A 203 42.80 4.00 16.83
CA GLY A 203 43.12 3.04 15.75
C GLY A 203 41.97 2.71 14.81
N SER A 204 42.11 1.64 14.01
CA SER A 204 41.08 1.22 13.05
C SER A 204 39.82 0.70 13.75
N THR A 205 38.79 1.54 13.81
CA THR A 205 37.47 1.23 14.37
C THR A 205 36.51 0.66 13.32
N TYR A 206 37.00 0.27 12.14
CA TYR A 206 36.16 -0.12 11.01
C TYR A 206 35.19 -1.27 11.36
N PHE A 207 35.70 -2.35 11.97
CA PHE A 207 34.87 -3.49 12.36
C PHE A 207 33.85 -3.13 13.44
N ALA A 208 34.26 -2.38 14.46
CA ALA A 208 33.36 -1.93 15.52
C ALA A 208 32.23 -1.03 14.96
N ARG A 209 32.56 -0.09 14.05
CA ARG A 209 31.56 0.77 13.37
C ARG A 209 30.59 -0.04 12.51
N MET A 210 31.10 -1.06 11.80
CA MET A 210 30.26 -1.93 10.97
C MET A 210 29.29 -2.76 11.82
N GLN A 211 29.78 -3.33 12.94
CA GLN A 211 28.93 -4.08 13.87
C GLN A 211 27.91 -3.18 14.55
N TYR A 212 28.34 -2.01 15.02
CA TYR A 212 27.47 -1.00 15.62
C TYR A 212 26.32 -0.61 14.67
N GLY A 213 26.64 -0.29 13.41
CA GLY A 213 25.62 0.05 12.41
C GLY A 213 24.61 -1.07 12.20
N ARG A 214 25.07 -2.32 12.09
CA ARG A 214 24.18 -3.49 11.94
C ARG A 214 23.25 -3.70 13.13
N LEU A 215 23.76 -3.56 14.36
CA LEU A 215 22.95 -3.70 15.57
C LEU A 215 21.92 -2.57 15.68
N ILE A 216 22.31 -1.33 15.39
CA ILE A 216 21.39 -0.20 15.34
C ILE A 216 20.30 -0.42 14.30
N ASP A 217 20.64 -0.81 13.08
CA ASP A 217 19.66 -1.04 12.01
C ASP A 217 18.68 -2.17 12.39
N ALA A 218 19.17 -3.26 12.97
CA ALA A 218 18.33 -4.36 13.44
C ALA A 218 17.41 -3.93 14.60
N ALA A 219 17.93 -3.17 15.56
CA ALA A 219 17.16 -2.66 16.69
C ALA A 219 16.08 -1.66 16.25
N LEU A 220 16.43 -0.74 15.33
CA LEU A 220 15.47 0.18 14.71
C LEU A 220 14.37 -0.59 13.98
N GLN A 221 14.74 -1.56 13.14
CA GLN A 221 13.76 -2.36 12.41
C GLN A 221 12.78 -3.08 13.36
N SER A 222 13.30 -3.75 14.39
CA SER A 222 12.49 -4.42 15.41
C SER A 222 11.57 -3.45 16.17
N ARG A 223 12.07 -2.25 16.52
CA ARG A 223 11.26 -1.24 17.22
C ARG A 223 10.16 -0.67 16.33
N SER A 224 10.47 -0.39 15.07
CA SER A 224 9.51 0.03 14.04
C SER A 224 8.40 -1.02 13.88
N GLU A 225 8.75 -2.29 13.72
CA GLU A 225 7.80 -3.39 13.58
C GLU A 225 6.86 -3.51 14.78
N ARG A 226 7.36 -3.33 16.00
CA ARG A 226 6.52 -3.32 17.22
C ARG A 226 5.51 -2.18 17.22
N TYR A 227 5.94 -0.95 16.90
CA TYR A 227 5.01 0.19 16.81
C TYR A 227 3.96 -0.04 15.73
N VAL A 228 4.40 -0.43 14.53
CA VAL A 228 3.52 -0.66 13.37
C VAL A 228 2.50 -1.76 13.68
N ALA A 229 2.93 -2.87 14.27
CA ALA A 229 2.04 -3.97 14.65
C ALA A 229 1.00 -3.51 15.70
N GLY A 230 1.42 -2.74 16.71
CA GLY A 230 0.52 -2.17 17.71
C GLY A 230 -0.56 -1.29 17.08
N ILE A 231 -0.17 -0.40 16.17
CA ILE A 231 -1.07 0.52 15.48
C ILE A 231 -2.07 -0.23 14.59
N PHE A 232 -1.60 -1.20 13.80
CA PHE A 232 -2.49 -2.03 12.97
C PHE A 232 -3.49 -2.83 13.80
N ASN A 233 -3.04 -3.41 14.92
CA ASN A 233 -3.92 -4.17 15.81
C ASN A 233 -5.00 -3.27 16.42
N ALA A 234 -4.63 -2.07 16.86
CA ALA A 234 -5.56 -1.13 17.48
C ALA A 234 -6.60 -0.57 16.48
N LEU A 235 -6.27 -0.49 15.19
CA LEU A 235 -7.16 0.00 14.13
C LEU A 235 -7.95 -1.11 13.42
N ARG A 236 -7.70 -2.38 13.75
CA ARG A 236 -8.29 -3.53 13.06
C ARG A 236 -9.81 -3.56 13.14
N ASP A 237 -10.39 -3.27 14.31
CA ASP A 237 -11.83 -3.39 14.53
C ASP A 237 -12.64 -2.20 13.98
N VAL A 238 -11.96 -1.10 13.69
CA VAL A 238 -12.54 0.13 13.12
C VAL A 238 -12.25 0.27 11.62
N SER A 239 -11.62 -0.73 10.99
CA SER A 239 -11.36 -0.75 9.55
C SER A 239 -11.84 -2.06 8.92
N VAL A 240 -12.32 -1.97 7.69
CA VAL A 240 -12.76 -3.12 6.89
C VAL A 240 -11.55 -3.83 6.27
N ALA A 241 -10.56 -3.06 5.85
CA ALA A 241 -9.32 -3.58 5.27
C ALA A 241 -8.19 -2.57 5.47
N SER A 242 -6.95 -3.06 5.37
CA SER A 242 -5.77 -2.21 5.39
C SER A 242 -4.76 -2.62 4.31
N ARG A 243 -3.92 -1.67 3.92
CA ARG A 243 -2.79 -1.85 3.00
C ARG A 243 -1.58 -1.17 3.57
N SER A 244 -0.46 -1.88 3.61
CA SER A 244 0.84 -1.32 3.96
C SER A 244 1.62 -1.02 2.68
N ASN A 245 2.06 0.22 2.54
CA ASN A 245 2.90 0.71 1.48
C ASN A 245 4.33 0.84 1.98
N LYS A 246 5.31 0.81 1.07
CA LYS A 246 6.71 0.99 1.45
C LYS A 246 6.90 2.37 2.11
N PRO A 247 7.46 2.45 3.32
CA PRO A 247 7.84 3.72 3.91
C PRO A 247 8.93 4.40 3.08
N ILE A 248 8.93 5.73 3.09
CA ILE A 248 9.88 6.55 2.32
C ILE A 248 10.82 7.25 3.29
N GLY A 249 12.13 7.07 3.09
CA GLY A 249 13.17 7.56 3.99
C GLY A 249 13.31 6.71 5.25
N ASP A 250 14.16 7.17 6.16
CA ASP A 250 14.52 6.51 7.42
C ASP A 250 13.69 6.97 8.62
N ARG A 251 13.00 8.11 8.48
CA ARG A 251 12.11 8.67 9.51
C ARG A 251 10.68 8.11 9.48
N MET A 252 10.24 7.58 8.34
CA MET A 252 8.88 7.05 8.19
C MET A 252 8.90 5.57 8.55
N ILE A 253 8.17 5.20 9.60
CA ILE A 253 8.03 3.80 10.03
C ILE A 253 6.77 3.15 9.46
N MET A 254 5.75 3.95 9.13
CA MET A 254 4.49 3.46 8.59
C MET A 254 4.00 4.35 7.45
N ASN A 255 3.54 3.72 6.38
CA ASN A 255 2.79 4.34 5.30
C ASN A 255 1.66 3.38 4.95
N ALA A 256 0.44 3.64 5.42
CA ALA A 256 -0.67 2.71 5.27
C ALA A 256 -1.93 3.41 4.76
N ALA A 257 -2.77 2.64 4.10
CA ALA A 257 -4.13 3.01 3.77
C ALA A 257 -5.11 2.09 4.51
N PHE A 258 -6.22 2.66 4.97
CA PHE A 258 -7.29 1.94 5.67
C PHE A 258 -8.60 2.18 4.94
N LEU A 259 -9.31 1.11 4.63
CA LEU A 259 -10.68 1.17 4.12
C LEU A 259 -11.62 1.13 5.32
N VAL A 260 -12.40 2.18 5.50
CA VAL A 260 -13.26 2.39 6.66
C VAL A 260 -14.69 2.53 6.19
N ALA A 261 -15.62 1.84 6.84
CA ALA A 261 -17.04 2.02 6.55
C ALA A 261 -17.51 3.42 6.98
N ARG A 262 -18.41 4.03 6.22
CA ARG A 262 -18.90 5.40 6.45
C ARG A 262 -19.45 5.60 7.87
N ASP A 263 -20.11 4.58 8.42
CA ASP A 263 -20.65 4.58 9.79
C ASP A 263 -19.57 4.44 10.89
N LYS A 264 -18.36 4.03 10.53
CA LYS A 264 -17.20 3.87 11.44
C LYS A 264 -16.19 5.00 11.36
N GLU A 265 -16.43 6.02 10.54
CA GLU A 265 -15.53 7.16 10.37
C GLU A 265 -15.12 7.82 11.70
N GLN A 266 -16.09 8.23 12.52
CA GLN A 266 -15.81 8.87 13.81
C GLN A 266 -15.08 7.96 14.80
N ALA A 267 -15.38 6.65 14.76
CA ALA A 267 -14.71 5.67 15.61
C ALA A 267 -13.24 5.48 15.17
N PHE A 268 -12.97 5.49 13.87
CA PHE A 268 -11.62 5.44 13.32
C PHE A 268 -10.82 6.69 13.71
N ASP A 269 -11.40 7.88 13.53
CA ASP A 269 -10.80 9.16 13.94
C ASP A 269 -10.39 9.17 15.42
N SER A 270 -11.31 8.75 16.29
CA SER A 270 -11.08 8.73 17.74
C SER A 270 -9.97 7.75 18.09
N ARG A 271 -9.96 6.55 17.48
CA ARG A 271 -8.92 5.55 17.72
C ARG A 271 -7.54 6.03 17.25
N VAL A 272 -7.45 6.73 16.12
CA VAL A 272 -6.17 7.31 15.66
C VAL A 272 -5.68 8.37 16.66
N LYS A 273 -6.57 9.21 17.21
CA LYS A 273 -6.22 10.20 18.24
C LYS A 273 -5.73 9.55 19.54
N GLU A 274 -6.42 8.50 20.02
CA GLU A 274 -6.03 7.72 21.20
C GLU A 274 -4.62 7.12 21.04
N ILE A 275 -4.35 6.50 19.88
CA ILE A 275 -3.03 5.94 19.55
C ILE A 275 -1.97 7.04 19.51
N GLY A 276 -2.30 8.20 18.93
CA GLY A 276 -1.40 9.36 18.89
C GLY A 276 -1.01 9.85 20.29
N GLN A 277 -1.95 9.86 21.23
CA GLN A 277 -1.70 10.20 22.63
C GLN A 277 -0.87 9.13 23.36
N GLN A 278 -1.10 7.84 23.05
CA GLN A 278 -0.31 6.76 23.62
C GLN A 278 1.17 6.80 23.16
N TYR A 279 1.42 7.25 21.94
CA TYR A 279 2.76 7.30 21.34
C TYR A 279 3.22 8.74 21.06
N GLU A 280 3.37 9.56 22.10
CA GLU A 280 3.70 10.98 21.99
C GLU A 280 5.00 11.28 21.21
N LYS A 281 5.95 10.34 21.18
CA LYS A 281 7.22 10.46 20.45
C LYS A 281 7.08 10.26 18.93
N LEU A 282 5.92 9.81 18.47
CA LEU A 282 5.64 9.56 17.07
C LEU A 282 4.80 10.69 16.48
N THR A 283 5.14 11.10 15.26
CA THR A 283 4.33 12.04 14.49
C THR A 283 3.37 11.28 13.58
N PHE A 284 2.07 11.46 13.81
CA PHE A 284 1.02 10.89 12.97
C PHE A 284 0.58 11.92 11.93
N LYS A 285 0.60 11.53 10.65
CA LYS A 285 0.00 12.28 9.54
C LYS A 285 -1.20 11.48 9.03
N TYR A 286 -2.37 11.97 9.36
CA TYR A 286 -3.66 11.37 9.03
C TYR A 286 -4.36 12.19 7.94
N THR A 287 -4.80 11.55 6.86
CA THR A 287 -5.44 12.24 5.73
C THR A 287 -6.64 11.45 5.18
N GLY A 288 -7.63 12.16 4.64
CA GLY A 288 -8.85 11.61 4.06
C GLY A 288 -10.08 12.42 4.50
N PRO A 289 -11.29 11.97 4.16
CA PRO A 289 -11.60 10.76 3.39
C PRO A 289 -11.20 10.90 1.91
N TRP A 290 -10.63 9.84 1.34
CA TRP A 290 -10.25 9.78 -0.08
C TRP A 290 -11.05 8.71 -0.82
N PRO A 291 -11.17 8.84 -2.17
CA PRO A 291 -11.52 7.72 -3.03
C PRO A 291 -10.60 6.51 -2.78
N PRO A 292 -11.09 5.27 -2.95
CA PRO A 292 -10.37 4.05 -2.58
C PRO A 292 -9.25 3.65 -3.55
N TYR A 293 -8.28 4.55 -3.80
CA TYR A 293 -7.15 4.34 -4.71
C TYR A 293 -6.29 3.11 -4.37
N ASN A 294 -6.08 2.80 -3.08
CA ASN A 294 -5.25 1.66 -2.64
C ASN A 294 -6.04 0.34 -2.59
N PHE A 295 -7.37 0.39 -2.68
CA PHE A 295 -8.26 -0.77 -2.55
C PHE A 295 -8.92 -1.19 -3.86
N VAL A 296 -8.80 -0.35 -4.90
CA VAL A 296 -9.25 -0.62 -6.26
C VAL A 296 -8.04 -0.91 -7.14
N ASN A 297 -8.00 -2.10 -7.74
CA ASN A 297 -7.00 -2.43 -8.75
C ASN A 297 -7.66 -3.21 -9.88
N ILE A 298 -8.03 -2.49 -10.94
CA ILE A 298 -8.55 -3.08 -12.16
C ILE A 298 -7.44 -2.98 -13.20
N ARG A 299 -6.78 -4.11 -13.47
CA ARG A 299 -5.73 -4.18 -14.51
C ARG A 299 -6.40 -4.27 -15.87
N LEU A 300 -6.59 -3.13 -16.50
CA LEU A 300 -7.01 -3.03 -17.89
C LEU A 300 -5.79 -3.25 -18.78
N LYS A 301 -5.73 -4.37 -19.51
CA LYS A 301 -4.73 -4.54 -20.56
C LYS A 301 -5.25 -3.85 -21.82
N LEU A 302 -4.81 -2.62 -22.04
CA LEU A 302 -4.95 -1.93 -23.33
C LEU A 302 -3.83 -2.46 -24.24
N GLU A 303 -4.13 -3.34 -25.18
CA GLU A 303 -3.18 -3.63 -26.25
C GLU A 303 -3.18 -2.46 -27.24
N ARG A 304 -1.99 -1.90 -27.51
CA ARG A 304 -1.77 -1.11 -28.71
C ARG A 304 -1.81 -2.08 -29.87
N ALA A 305 -2.90 -2.09 -30.62
CA ALA A 305 -2.91 -2.80 -31.89
C ALA A 305 -1.86 -2.14 -32.80
N HIS A 306 -0.92 -2.98 -33.26
CA HIS A 306 0.14 -2.64 -34.22
C HIS A 306 -0.43 -2.31 -35.59
#